data_AF-A0A4V3VL96-F1
#
_entry.id   AF-A0A4V3VL96-F1
#
_cell.length_a   1.000
_cell.length_b   1.000
_cell.length_c   1.000
_cell.angle_alpha   90.00
_cell.angle_beta   90.00
_cell.angle_gamma   90.00
#
_symmetry.space_group_name_H-M   'P 1'
#
loop_
_entity.id
_entity.type
_entity.pdbx_description
1 polymer ?
#
loop_
_entity_poly.entity_id
_entity_poly.type
_entity_poly.pdbx_seq_one_letter_code
_entity_poly.pdbx_strand_id
1 'polypeptide(L)'
;MDAIITGESERVGLSVIDNNDVEHLIEMDESGAVKYHEQDGYPDDPSKRTQEEHEWVNQTRRFAKFYVYRQRGYETVDPLSNPDRIATAAMAIANHPEDTFEDYFGEFYQQMRHDAGEASPVVEVPDLPPVTVPRVEQDIYLGLDETDTATLLEELIADGTLEAVIRTVEQATDSGGLVSRIQQAFASDEEIDTSSVAETFSEGIIEAIGPVTIRWANGDRDEAVTDESDGAVPNRHPDARPQMFGRAYQFDDLEDFRHSLVRHLCCQVRDCYITMGIAPPEDVRIQGPGFYDHIGWYSNHDFYQDYHDPQATITDWQEQHTPDDAYDLSGLLESA
;
A
#
# COMPACT_ATOMS: atom_id res chain seq x y z
N MET A 1 8.24 -18.43 1.07
CA MET A 1 7.38 -18.34 2.25
C MET A 1 6.36 -19.45 2.20
N ASP A 2 6.06 -20.06 3.34
CA ASP A 2 4.95 -20.99 3.56
C ASP A 2 4.53 -20.87 5.02
N ALA A 3 3.23 -20.95 5.33
CA ALA A 3 2.74 -20.78 6.69
C ALA A 3 1.57 -21.71 7.00
N ILE A 4 1.53 -22.17 8.25
CA ILE A 4 0.40 -22.89 8.81
C ILE A 4 0.08 -22.37 10.21
N ILE A 5 -1.21 -22.25 10.54
CA ILE A 5 -1.65 -22.01 11.91
C ILE A 5 -1.54 -23.32 12.69
N THR A 6 -0.70 -23.35 13.71
CA THR A 6 -0.40 -24.56 14.51
C THR A 6 -1.31 -24.71 15.73
N GLY A 7 -1.96 -23.63 16.15
CA GLY A 7 -2.93 -23.64 17.23
C GLY A 7 -3.51 -22.26 17.52
N GLU A 8 -4.67 -22.25 18.17
CA GLU A 8 -5.39 -21.03 18.51
C GLU A 8 -5.99 -21.18 19.90
N SER A 9 -5.65 -20.26 20.81
CA SER A 9 -6.17 -20.19 22.17
C SER A 9 -6.27 -18.74 22.65
N GLU A 10 -5.45 -18.32 23.63
CA GLU A 10 -5.27 -16.89 23.96
C GLU A 10 -4.36 -16.16 22.94
N ARG A 11 -3.74 -16.93 22.04
CA ARG A 11 -2.82 -16.48 20.99
C ARG A 11 -3.00 -17.34 19.76
N VAL A 12 -2.59 -16.81 18.62
CA VAL A 12 -2.45 -17.55 17.37
C VAL A 12 -1.00 -18.00 17.23
N GLY A 13 -0.78 -19.32 17.18
CA GLY A 13 0.52 -19.93 16.92
C GLY A 13 0.66 -20.30 15.45
N LEU A 14 1.84 -20.06 14.88
CA LEU A 14 2.16 -20.33 13.48
C LEU A 14 3.52 -21.01 13.36
N SER A 15 3.64 -21.90 12.37
CA SER A 15 4.94 -22.27 11.79
C SER A 15 5.03 -21.61 10.42
N VAL A 16 6.11 -20.88 10.19
CA VAL A 16 6.40 -20.17 8.93
C VAL A 16 7.75 -20.62 8.41
N ILE A 17 7.81 -21.09 7.17
CA ILE A 17 9.05 -21.40 6.46
C ILE A 17 9.43 -20.17 5.63
N ASP A 18 10.62 -19.62 5.86
CA ASP A 18 11.11 -18.46 5.14
C ASP A 18 11.69 -18.80 3.75
N ASN A 19 12.20 -17.80 3.04
CA ASN A 19 12.75 -17.98 1.69
C ASN A 19 14.09 -18.73 1.63
N ASN A 20 14.70 -19.01 2.78
CA ASN A 20 15.92 -19.82 2.92
C ASN A 20 15.64 -21.18 3.57
N ASP A 21 14.39 -21.64 3.55
CA ASP A 21 13.94 -22.89 4.15
C ASP A 21 14.15 -22.97 5.68
N VAL A 22 14.22 -21.82 6.37
CA VAL A 22 14.31 -21.77 7.83
C VAL A 22 12.91 -21.76 8.43
N GLU A 23 12.66 -22.64 9.40
CA GLU A 23 11.40 -22.68 10.15
C GLU A 23 11.40 -21.65 11.28
N HIS A 24 10.30 -20.92 11.38
CA HIS A 24 10.02 -19.94 12.41
C HIS A 24 8.73 -20.30 13.15
N LEU A 25 8.82 -20.48 14.46
CA LEU A 25 7.67 -20.65 15.34
C LEU A 25 7.30 -19.30 15.94
N ILE A 26 6.11 -18.80 15.59
CA ILE A 26 5.65 -17.46 15.96
C ILE A 26 4.35 -17.58 16.74
N GLU A 27 4.23 -16.87 17.86
CA GLU A 27 2.96 -16.62 18.53
C GLU A 27 2.67 -15.13 18.57
N MET A 28 1.44 -14.74 18.23
CA MET A 28 0.94 -13.36 18.35
C MET A 28 -0.46 -13.31 18.94
N ASP A 29 -0.86 -12.14 19.44
CA ASP A 29 -2.25 -11.86 19.76
C ASP A 29 -3.03 -11.37 18.53
N GLU A 30 -4.33 -11.16 18.67
CA GLU A 30 -5.23 -10.70 17.60
C GLU A 30 -4.87 -9.29 17.07
N SER A 31 -4.06 -8.51 17.80
CA SER A 31 -3.52 -7.23 17.30
C SER A 31 -2.21 -7.39 16.51
N GLY A 32 -1.74 -8.63 16.33
CA GLY A 32 -0.50 -8.96 15.64
C GLY A 32 0.75 -8.65 16.46
N ALA A 33 0.63 -8.38 17.76
CA ALA A 33 1.78 -8.19 18.63
C ALA A 33 2.44 -9.54 18.93
N VAL A 34 3.60 -9.78 18.32
CA VAL A 34 4.39 -11.00 18.49
C VAL A 34 4.84 -11.15 19.95
N LYS A 35 4.43 -12.25 20.59
CA LYS A 35 4.79 -12.60 21.98
C LYS A 35 5.92 -13.62 22.05
N TYR A 36 6.06 -14.42 21.01
CA TYR A 36 7.10 -15.44 20.89
C TYR A 36 7.55 -15.56 19.43
N HIS A 37 8.85 -15.70 19.22
CA HIS A 37 9.45 -15.98 17.92
C HIS A 37 10.73 -16.80 18.18
N GLU A 38 10.71 -18.06 17.76
CA GLU A 38 11.85 -18.98 17.79
C GLU A 38 12.21 -19.45 16.38
N GLN A 39 13.50 -19.61 16.12
CA GLN A 39 14.08 -20.12 14.88
C GLN A 39 15.54 -20.53 15.16
N ASP A 40 16.09 -21.45 14.36
CA ASP A 40 17.47 -21.95 14.53
C ASP A 40 18.42 -21.61 13.36
N GLY A 41 17.94 -20.90 12.33
CA GLY A 41 18.70 -20.58 11.11
C GLY A 41 19.62 -19.35 11.21
N TYR A 42 19.29 -18.42 12.10
CA TYR A 42 19.93 -17.11 12.27
C TYR A 42 20.33 -16.86 13.73
N PRO A 43 21.28 -15.95 14.01
CA PRO A 43 21.61 -15.58 15.39
C PRO A 43 20.41 -15.06 16.20
N ASP A 44 20.25 -15.51 17.45
CA ASP A 44 19.19 -15.00 18.35
C ASP A 44 19.36 -13.52 18.69
N ASP A 45 20.61 -13.11 18.89
CA ASP A 45 20.99 -11.73 19.18
C ASP A 45 20.95 -10.91 17.88
N PRO A 46 20.01 -9.95 17.73
CA PRO A 46 19.87 -9.18 16.50
C PRO A 46 21.13 -8.41 16.11
N SER A 47 21.99 -8.06 17.08
CA SER A 47 23.26 -7.36 16.82
C SER A 47 24.32 -8.24 16.14
N LYS A 48 24.10 -9.56 16.09
CA LYS A 48 24.98 -10.53 15.44
C LYS A 48 24.49 -10.95 14.06
N ARG A 49 23.28 -10.54 13.67
CA ARG A 49 22.74 -10.83 12.34
C ARG A 49 23.40 -9.96 11.30
N THR A 50 23.62 -10.51 10.11
CA THR A 50 23.83 -9.68 8.93
C THR A 50 22.56 -8.89 8.62
N GLN A 51 22.67 -7.91 7.74
CA GLN A 51 21.50 -7.16 7.30
C GLN A 51 20.46 -8.05 6.60
N GLU A 52 20.92 -8.98 5.76
CA GLU A 52 20.05 -9.92 5.06
C GLU A 52 19.34 -10.87 6.03
N GLU A 53 20.07 -11.47 6.97
CA GLU A 53 19.48 -12.32 8.02
C GLU A 53 18.47 -11.55 8.87
N HIS A 54 18.74 -10.26 9.13
CA HIS A 54 17.82 -9.41 9.85
C HIS A 54 16.53 -9.17 9.03
N GLU A 55 16.66 -8.97 7.72
CA GLU A 55 15.50 -8.76 6.86
C GLU A 55 14.70 -10.02 6.61
N TRP A 56 15.31 -11.21 6.46
CA TRP A 56 14.57 -12.47 6.39
C TRP A 56 13.68 -12.68 7.62
N VAL A 57 14.21 -12.44 8.83
CA VAL A 57 13.43 -12.50 10.07
C VAL A 57 12.29 -11.47 10.09
N ASN A 58 12.49 -10.29 9.49
CA ASN A 58 11.45 -9.26 9.41
C ASN A 58 10.37 -9.60 8.39
N GLN A 59 10.75 -10.09 7.20
CA GLN A 59 9.81 -10.58 6.19
C GLN A 59 8.92 -11.67 6.77
N THR A 60 9.50 -12.68 7.44
CA THR A 60 8.74 -13.76 8.10
C THR A 60 7.73 -13.19 9.10
N ARG A 61 8.09 -12.18 9.89
CA ARG A 61 7.15 -11.54 10.83
C ARG A 61 6.02 -10.80 10.13
N ARG A 62 6.32 -10.07 9.05
CA ARG A 62 5.30 -9.35 8.26
C ARG A 62 4.36 -10.34 7.58
N PHE A 63 4.90 -11.39 6.96
CA PHE A 63 4.12 -12.45 6.34
C PHE A 63 3.26 -13.21 7.36
N ALA A 64 3.79 -13.55 8.53
CA ALA A 64 3.02 -14.22 9.58
C ALA A 64 1.79 -13.40 10.01
N LYS A 65 1.96 -12.08 10.19
CA LYS A 65 0.84 -11.17 10.50
C LYS A 65 -0.18 -11.20 9.37
N PHE A 66 0.26 -10.98 8.14
CA PHE A 66 -0.59 -10.98 6.96
C PHE A 66 -1.35 -12.30 6.79
N TYR A 67 -0.70 -13.43 7.03
CA TYR A 67 -1.32 -14.75 6.96
C TYR A 67 -2.41 -14.93 8.02
N VAL A 68 -2.18 -14.53 9.27
CA VAL A 68 -3.24 -14.55 10.30
C VAL A 68 -4.40 -13.65 9.91
N TYR A 69 -4.11 -12.43 9.43
CA TYR A 69 -5.13 -11.52 8.95
C TYR A 69 -5.97 -12.20 7.85
N ARG A 70 -5.35 -12.72 6.79
CA ARG A 70 -6.06 -13.40 5.69
C ARG A 70 -6.86 -14.62 6.12
N GLN A 71 -6.37 -15.38 7.09
CA GLN A 71 -6.99 -16.65 7.50
C GLN A 71 -8.03 -16.51 8.62
N ARG A 72 -8.04 -15.38 9.35
CA ARG A 72 -8.87 -15.22 10.57
C ARG A 72 -9.59 -13.87 10.69
N GLY A 73 -9.28 -12.88 9.85
CA GLY A 73 -9.86 -11.54 9.98
C GLY A 73 -9.42 -10.79 11.24
N TYR A 74 -8.26 -11.15 11.81
CA TYR A 74 -7.71 -10.41 12.95
C TYR A 74 -6.88 -9.22 12.45
N GLU A 75 -6.99 -8.07 13.13
CA GLU A 75 -6.27 -6.82 12.83
C GLU A 75 -4.77 -6.91 13.20
N THR A 76 -4.06 -7.89 12.63
CA THR A 76 -2.65 -8.17 12.92
C THR A 76 -1.67 -7.34 12.09
N VAL A 77 -2.15 -6.79 10.98
CA VAL A 77 -1.40 -5.95 10.04
C VAL A 77 -1.64 -4.49 10.38
N ASP A 78 -0.58 -3.68 10.38
CA ASP A 78 -0.72 -2.23 10.55
C ASP A 78 -1.62 -1.68 9.43
N PRO A 79 -2.68 -0.90 9.75
CA PRO A 79 -3.59 -0.38 8.74
C PRO A 79 -2.90 0.33 7.57
N LEU A 80 -1.85 1.12 7.84
CA LEU A 80 -1.11 1.85 6.81
C LEU A 80 -0.19 0.98 5.96
N SER A 81 -0.03 -0.31 6.31
CA SER A 81 0.73 -1.31 5.56
C SER A 81 -0.13 -2.53 5.19
N ASN A 82 -1.46 -2.41 5.30
CA ASN A 82 -2.36 -3.45 4.87
C ASN A 82 -2.64 -3.30 3.36
N PRO A 83 -2.18 -4.25 2.51
CA PRO A 83 -2.34 -4.13 1.06
C PRO A 83 -3.80 -4.04 0.63
N ASP A 84 -4.73 -4.64 1.37
CA ASP A 84 -6.15 -4.70 1.02
C ASP A 84 -6.83 -3.34 1.25
N ARG A 85 -6.50 -2.69 2.38
CA ARG A 85 -6.98 -1.33 2.68
C ARG A 85 -6.41 -0.31 1.69
N ILE A 86 -5.12 -0.42 1.36
CA ILE A 86 -4.46 0.50 0.41
C ILE A 86 -5.02 0.30 -1.01
N ALA A 87 -5.21 -0.95 -1.46
CA ALA A 87 -5.81 -1.25 -2.76
C ALA A 87 -7.24 -0.69 -2.84
N THR A 88 -8.03 -0.86 -1.79
CA THR A 88 -9.39 -0.32 -1.70
C THR A 88 -9.41 1.20 -1.80
N ALA A 89 -8.50 1.89 -1.11
CA ALA A 89 -8.35 3.34 -1.22
C ALA A 89 -7.96 3.77 -2.64
N ALA A 90 -7.02 3.07 -3.28
CA ALA A 90 -6.61 3.35 -4.66
C ALA A 90 -7.79 3.23 -5.63
N MET A 91 -8.61 2.19 -5.47
CA MET A 91 -9.77 1.95 -6.32
C MET A 91 -10.90 2.95 -6.07
N ALA A 92 -11.14 3.35 -4.82
CA ALA A 92 -12.09 4.40 -4.49
C ALA A 92 -11.70 5.75 -5.14
N ILE A 93 -10.42 6.11 -5.04
CA ILE A 93 -9.88 7.31 -5.69
C ILE A 93 -10.01 7.25 -7.20
N ALA A 94 -9.71 6.10 -7.81
CA ALA A 94 -9.79 5.93 -9.27
C ALA A 94 -11.19 6.18 -9.83
N ASN A 95 -12.23 5.83 -9.05
CA ASN A 95 -13.62 5.87 -9.48
C ASN A 95 -14.41 7.10 -9.00
N HIS A 96 -13.81 7.99 -8.20
CA HIS A 96 -14.50 9.20 -7.75
C HIS A 96 -14.86 10.16 -8.90
N PRO A 97 -16.03 10.83 -8.84
CA PRO A 97 -16.33 11.97 -9.70
C PRO A 97 -15.26 13.05 -9.59
N GLU A 98 -15.05 13.82 -10.67
CA GLU A 98 -14.00 14.85 -10.74
C GLU A 98 -14.11 15.88 -9.62
N ASP A 99 -15.31 16.44 -9.41
CA ASP A 99 -15.57 17.42 -8.35
C ASP A 99 -15.28 16.84 -6.95
N THR A 100 -15.65 15.57 -6.71
CA THR A 100 -15.38 14.90 -5.42
C THR A 100 -13.89 14.67 -5.19
N PHE A 101 -13.16 14.29 -6.25
CA PHE A 101 -11.71 14.13 -6.16
C PHE A 101 -11.01 15.48 -5.89
N GLU A 102 -11.44 16.56 -6.54
CA GLU A 102 -10.94 17.91 -6.27
C GLU A 102 -11.20 18.33 -4.83
N ASP A 103 -12.42 18.11 -4.32
CA ASP A 103 -12.79 18.43 -2.94
C ASP A 103 -11.92 17.67 -1.91
N TYR A 104 -11.53 16.43 -2.21
CA TYR A 104 -10.72 15.60 -1.30
C TYR A 104 -9.22 15.85 -1.39
N PHE A 105 -8.68 15.98 -2.60
CA PHE A 105 -7.24 15.96 -2.84
C PHE A 105 -6.71 17.23 -3.51
N GLY A 106 -7.54 18.25 -3.70
CA GLY A 106 -7.14 19.54 -4.27
C GLY A 106 -6.03 20.24 -3.48
N GLU A 107 -6.05 20.15 -2.15
CA GLU A 107 -4.98 20.69 -1.30
C GLU A 107 -3.68 19.90 -1.43
N PHE A 108 -3.74 18.56 -1.52
CA PHE A 108 -2.56 17.73 -1.80
C PHE A 108 -1.95 18.14 -3.14
N TYR A 109 -2.79 18.20 -4.17
CA TYR A 109 -2.39 18.61 -5.51
C TYR A 109 -1.73 20.00 -5.47
N GLN A 110 -2.35 20.98 -4.81
CA GLN A 110 -1.80 22.32 -4.66
C GLN A 110 -0.42 22.29 -3.99
N GLN A 111 -0.25 21.51 -2.92
CA GLN A 111 1.03 21.40 -2.22
C GLN A 111 2.11 20.77 -3.10
N MET A 112 1.78 19.73 -3.87
CA MET A 112 2.72 19.14 -4.82
C MET A 112 3.08 20.10 -5.98
N ARG A 113 2.12 20.92 -6.45
CA ARG A 113 2.41 21.99 -7.42
C ARG A 113 3.28 23.10 -6.81
N HIS A 114 3.15 23.37 -5.51
CA HIS A 114 4.05 24.27 -4.80
C HIS A 114 5.49 23.75 -4.79
N ASP A 115 5.69 22.46 -4.52
CA ASP A 115 7.02 21.83 -4.57
C ASP A 115 7.66 21.92 -5.98
N ALA A 116 6.84 21.96 -7.03
CA ALA A 116 7.27 22.22 -8.41
C ALA A 116 7.54 23.71 -8.73
N GLY A 117 7.22 24.62 -7.80
CA GLY A 117 7.37 26.07 -7.97
C GLY A 117 6.21 26.75 -8.71
N GLU A 118 5.05 26.09 -8.77
CA GLU A 118 3.93 26.48 -9.65
C GLU A 118 2.68 26.95 -8.89
N ALA A 119 2.64 26.76 -7.57
CA ALA A 119 1.53 27.19 -6.72
C ALA A 119 2.02 27.77 -5.38
N SER A 120 1.10 28.41 -4.64
CA SER A 120 1.32 28.75 -3.23
C SER A 120 1.13 27.52 -2.35
N PRO A 121 1.89 27.38 -1.25
CA PRO A 121 1.78 26.22 -0.37
C PRO A 121 0.42 26.20 0.34
N VAL A 122 -0.06 25.00 0.66
CA VAL A 122 -1.12 24.81 1.67
C VAL A 122 -0.49 24.85 3.06
N VAL A 123 0.65 24.18 3.21
CA VAL A 123 1.42 24.13 4.46
C VAL A 123 2.79 24.78 4.25
N GLU A 124 3.11 25.76 5.09
CA GLU A 124 4.43 26.41 5.08
C GLU A 124 5.49 25.49 5.69
N VAL A 125 6.47 25.09 4.87
CA VAL A 125 7.59 24.23 5.28
C VAL A 125 8.77 25.12 5.68
N PRO A 126 9.44 24.87 6.82
CA PRO A 126 10.66 25.62 7.17
C PRO A 126 11.77 25.40 6.14
N ASP A 127 12.77 26.29 6.12
CA ASP A 127 13.96 26.10 5.28
C ASP A 127 14.69 24.78 5.65
N LEU A 128 14.53 23.76 4.82
CA LEU A 128 15.14 22.45 5.03
C LEU A 128 16.57 22.41 4.46
N PRO A 129 17.47 21.60 5.05
CA PRO A 129 18.76 21.31 4.43
C PRO A 129 18.59 20.79 2.99
N PRO A 130 19.48 21.13 2.04
CA PRO A 130 19.32 20.76 0.62
C PRO A 130 19.26 19.25 0.33
N VAL A 131 19.71 18.41 1.28
CA VAL A 131 19.70 16.95 1.16
C VAL A 131 18.43 16.31 1.70
N THR A 132 17.61 17.09 2.43
CA THR A 132 16.36 16.62 3.01
C THR A 132 15.29 16.60 1.94
N VAL A 133 14.57 15.49 1.86
CA VAL A 133 13.48 15.30 0.90
C VAL A 133 12.17 15.32 1.69
N PRO A 134 11.44 16.44 1.70
CA PRO A 134 10.11 16.46 2.29
C PRO A 134 9.16 15.60 1.44
N ARG A 135 8.19 15.01 2.12
CA ARG A 135 7.09 14.26 1.51
C ARG A 135 5.76 14.86 1.94
N VAL A 136 4.85 14.95 0.98
CA VAL A 136 3.45 15.32 1.15
C VAL A 136 2.68 14.05 1.48
N GLU A 137 1.96 14.09 2.59
CA GLU A 137 1.13 13.03 3.13
C GLU A 137 -0.29 13.53 3.34
N GLN A 138 -1.27 12.65 3.17
CA GLN A 138 -2.66 12.93 3.53
C GLN A 138 -3.34 11.63 3.94
N ASP A 139 -4.07 11.67 5.05
CA ASP A 139 -4.72 10.49 5.61
C ASP A 139 -6.01 10.15 4.88
N ILE A 140 -6.22 8.88 4.57
CA ILE A 140 -7.45 8.38 3.96
C ILE A 140 -8.13 7.43 4.95
N TYR A 141 -9.39 7.71 5.25
CA TYR A 141 -10.23 6.89 6.13
C TYR A 141 -11.33 6.26 5.28
N LEU A 142 -11.36 4.93 5.23
CA LEU A 142 -12.38 4.16 4.54
C LEU A 142 -13.57 3.92 5.47
N GLY A 143 -14.80 4.04 4.96
CA GLY A 143 -16.04 3.77 5.69
C GLY A 143 -16.44 2.29 5.72
N LEU A 144 -15.54 1.40 5.29
CA LEU A 144 -15.75 -0.05 5.22
C LEU A 144 -15.09 -0.74 6.41
N ASP A 145 -15.73 -1.79 6.93
CA ASP A 145 -15.05 -2.72 7.83
C ASP A 145 -14.21 -3.74 7.03
N GLU A 146 -13.54 -4.67 7.72
CA GLU A 146 -12.65 -5.63 7.07
C GLU A 146 -13.40 -6.63 6.17
N THR A 147 -14.63 -6.99 6.54
CA THR A 147 -15.45 -7.93 5.77
C THR A 147 -15.96 -7.27 4.50
N ASP A 148 -16.45 -6.04 4.64
CA ASP A 148 -16.88 -5.21 3.51
C ASP A 148 -15.69 -4.94 2.56
N THR A 149 -14.50 -4.69 3.11
CA THR A 149 -13.26 -4.52 2.34
C THR A 149 -12.89 -5.80 1.57
N ALA A 150 -12.93 -6.97 2.22
CA ALA A 150 -12.62 -8.24 1.59
C ALA A 150 -13.63 -8.60 0.49
N THR A 151 -14.92 -8.40 0.75
CA THR A 151 -16.01 -8.64 -0.21
C THR A 151 -15.84 -7.75 -1.43
N LEU A 152 -15.58 -6.46 -1.21
CA LEU A 152 -15.32 -5.50 -2.29
C LEU A 152 -14.12 -5.94 -3.13
N LEU A 153 -12.99 -6.30 -2.52
CA LEU A 153 -11.82 -6.76 -3.26
C LEU A 153 -12.07 -8.04 -4.05
N GLU A 154 -12.79 -9.01 -3.48
CA GLU A 154 -13.16 -10.23 -4.19
C GLU A 154 -13.99 -9.93 -5.45
N GLU A 155 -14.99 -9.06 -5.34
CA GLU A 155 -15.80 -8.60 -6.48
C GLU A 155 -14.92 -7.91 -7.54
N LEU A 156 -14.02 -7.01 -7.13
CA LEU A 156 -13.15 -6.28 -8.06
C LEU A 156 -12.15 -7.15 -8.80
N ILE A 157 -11.64 -8.18 -8.13
CA ILE A 157 -10.74 -9.18 -8.72
C ILE A 157 -11.55 -10.07 -9.67
N ALA A 158 -12.71 -10.56 -9.24
CA ALA A 158 -13.57 -11.43 -10.05
C ALA A 158 -14.04 -10.76 -11.34
N ASP A 159 -14.35 -9.46 -11.28
CA ASP A 159 -14.82 -8.67 -12.42
C ASP A 159 -13.67 -8.05 -13.24
N GLY A 160 -12.39 -8.37 -12.95
CA GLY A 160 -11.22 -7.84 -13.68
C GLY A 160 -11.01 -6.33 -13.54
N THR A 161 -11.70 -5.70 -12.58
CA THR A 161 -11.71 -4.25 -12.41
C THR A 161 -10.37 -3.73 -11.93
N LEU A 162 -9.75 -4.44 -10.98
CA LEU A 162 -8.43 -4.08 -10.45
C LEU A 162 -7.35 -4.08 -11.54
N GLU A 163 -7.31 -5.14 -12.35
CA GLU A 163 -6.38 -5.28 -13.48
C GLU A 163 -6.57 -4.12 -14.48
N ALA A 164 -7.81 -3.79 -14.85
CA ALA A 164 -8.09 -2.72 -15.80
C ALA A 164 -7.65 -1.34 -15.30
N VAL A 165 -7.86 -1.04 -14.00
CA VAL A 165 -7.37 0.20 -13.38
C VAL A 165 -5.86 0.28 -13.47
N ILE A 166 -5.17 -0.78 -13.07
CA ILE A 166 -3.71 -0.77 -13.03
C ILE A 166 -3.11 -0.67 -14.43
N ARG A 167 -3.62 -1.46 -15.38
CA ARG A 167 -3.24 -1.35 -16.80
C ARG A 167 -3.43 0.07 -17.35
N THR A 168 -4.53 0.72 -16.99
CA THR A 168 -4.81 2.10 -17.40
C THR A 168 -3.79 3.08 -16.82
N VAL A 169 -3.44 2.90 -15.55
CA VAL A 169 -2.46 3.74 -14.85
C VAL A 169 -1.04 3.53 -15.42
N GLU A 170 -0.66 2.30 -15.79
CA GLU A 170 0.63 2.01 -16.42
C GLU A 170 0.75 2.56 -17.85
N GLN A 171 -0.33 2.53 -18.61
CA GLN A 171 -0.38 3.01 -20.00
C GLN A 171 -0.64 4.52 -20.11
N ALA A 172 -0.64 5.25 -18.99
CA ALA A 172 -0.89 6.69 -18.95
C ALA A 172 0.25 7.48 -19.63
N THR A 173 0.15 7.58 -20.96
CA THR A 173 0.90 8.53 -21.79
C THR A 173 -0.03 9.43 -22.60
N ASP A 174 -1.37 9.27 -22.47
CA ASP A 174 -2.40 9.94 -23.26
C ASP A 174 -3.44 10.67 -22.39
N SER A 175 -3.90 11.82 -22.90
CA SER A 175 -4.68 12.87 -22.22
C SER A 175 -6.18 12.59 -22.04
N GLY A 176 -6.57 11.31 -21.84
CA GLY A 176 -7.94 10.91 -21.53
C GLY A 176 -8.14 10.68 -20.03
N GLY A 177 -9.26 11.13 -19.46
CA GLY A 177 -9.57 10.94 -18.03
C GLY A 177 -9.58 9.47 -17.60
N LEU A 178 -9.10 9.18 -16.39
CA LEU A 178 -8.89 7.86 -15.78
C LEU A 178 -10.14 7.01 -15.91
N VAL A 179 -11.27 7.57 -15.46
CA VAL A 179 -12.57 6.90 -15.48
C VAL A 179 -12.98 6.54 -16.90
N SER A 180 -12.77 7.44 -17.87
CA SER A 180 -13.08 7.16 -19.27
C SER A 180 -12.16 6.08 -19.87
N ARG A 181 -10.88 6.07 -19.49
CA ARG A 181 -9.92 5.06 -19.95
C ARG A 181 -10.18 3.69 -19.31
N ILE A 182 -10.53 3.67 -18.02
CA ILE A 182 -11.00 2.49 -17.30
C ILE A 182 -12.27 1.95 -17.99
N GLN A 183 -13.27 2.79 -18.24
CA GLN A 183 -14.48 2.42 -18.98
C GLN A 183 -14.18 1.91 -20.39
N GLN A 184 -13.18 2.47 -21.07
CA GLN A 184 -12.75 2.00 -22.39
C GLN A 184 -12.00 0.67 -22.32
N ALA A 185 -11.17 0.47 -21.30
CA ALA A 185 -10.51 -0.78 -21.00
C ALA A 185 -11.55 -1.89 -20.75
N PHE A 186 -12.62 -1.58 -20.02
CA PHE A 186 -13.77 -2.45 -19.84
C PHE A 186 -14.57 -2.67 -21.12
N ALA A 187 -14.84 -1.64 -21.92
CA ALA A 187 -15.60 -1.78 -23.16
C ALA A 187 -14.87 -2.61 -24.23
N SER A 188 -13.54 -2.77 -24.11
CA SER A 188 -12.75 -3.66 -24.98
C SER A 188 -12.80 -5.13 -24.56
N ASP A 189 -13.25 -5.41 -23.33
CA ASP A 189 -13.38 -6.75 -22.77
C ASP A 189 -14.88 -7.07 -22.58
N GLU A 190 -15.47 -7.86 -23.49
CA GLU A 190 -16.94 -8.08 -23.55
C GLU A 190 -17.52 -8.73 -22.27
N GLU A 191 -16.70 -9.13 -21.30
CA GLU A 191 -17.10 -9.78 -20.04
C GLU A 191 -17.25 -8.84 -18.83
N ILE A 192 -16.79 -7.57 -18.87
CA ILE A 192 -16.80 -6.70 -17.69
C ILE A 192 -18.00 -5.75 -17.67
N ASP A 193 -18.91 -5.93 -16.71
CA ASP A 193 -20.07 -5.06 -16.52
C ASP A 193 -19.69 -3.74 -15.82
N THR A 194 -19.39 -2.71 -16.62
CA THR A 194 -19.11 -1.36 -16.10
C THR A 194 -20.20 -0.74 -15.23
N SER A 195 -21.44 -1.24 -15.29
CA SER A 195 -22.54 -0.73 -14.46
C SER A 195 -22.53 -1.27 -13.03
N SER A 196 -22.01 -2.49 -12.81
CA SER A 196 -21.82 -3.02 -11.45
C SER A 196 -20.72 -2.25 -10.73
N VAL A 197 -19.58 -2.02 -11.38
CA VAL A 197 -18.42 -1.31 -10.82
C VAL A 197 -18.78 0.10 -10.31
N ALA A 198 -19.56 0.86 -11.06
CA ALA A 198 -19.97 2.20 -10.66
C ALA A 198 -20.99 2.20 -9.51
N GLU A 199 -21.80 1.14 -9.38
CA GLU A 199 -22.69 0.94 -8.22
C GLU A 199 -21.89 0.48 -6.98
N THR A 200 -20.88 -0.36 -7.19
CA THR A 200 -19.95 -0.84 -6.16
C THR A 200 -19.14 0.32 -5.56
N PHE A 201 -18.63 1.25 -6.38
CA PHE A 201 -18.01 2.50 -5.92
C PHE A 201 -19.03 3.64 -5.77
N SER A 202 -20.07 3.41 -4.97
CA SER A 202 -20.99 4.47 -4.57
C SER A 202 -20.31 5.54 -3.70
N GLU A 203 -20.95 6.71 -3.58
CA GLU A 203 -20.56 7.72 -2.60
C GLU A 203 -20.52 7.09 -1.19
N GLY A 204 -19.37 7.17 -0.51
CA GLY A 204 -19.24 6.76 0.89
C GLY A 204 -18.16 5.73 1.23
N ILE A 205 -17.43 5.19 0.25
CA ILE A 205 -16.26 4.33 0.56
C ILE A 205 -15.18 5.12 1.30
N ILE A 206 -14.89 6.35 0.87
CA ILE A 206 -14.06 7.27 1.64
C ILE A 206 -14.96 7.97 2.66
N GLU A 207 -14.74 7.70 3.94
CA GLU A 207 -15.44 8.34 5.07
C GLU A 207 -14.91 9.77 5.28
N ALA A 208 -13.58 9.92 5.26
CA ALA A 208 -12.91 11.16 5.55
C ALA A 208 -11.52 11.22 4.94
N ILE A 209 -11.07 12.44 4.69
CA ILE A 209 -9.71 12.77 4.30
C ILE A 209 -9.11 13.68 5.38
N GLY A 210 -7.89 13.37 5.81
CA GLY A 210 -7.17 14.17 6.78
C GLY A 210 -6.52 15.42 6.16
N PRO A 211 -6.01 16.32 6.99
CA PRO A 211 -5.25 17.48 6.52
C PRO A 211 -3.97 17.07 5.80
N VAL A 212 -3.54 17.92 4.86
CA VAL A 212 -2.22 17.80 4.24
C VAL A 212 -1.13 17.92 5.31
N THR A 213 -0.20 16.99 5.30
CA THR A 213 0.95 16.95 6.20
C THR A 213 2.23 16.88 5.39
N ILE A 214 3.19 17.75 5.70
CA ILE A 214 4.55 17.66 5.17
C ILE A 214 5.44 17.04 6.21
N ARG A 215 6.07 15.92 5.85
CA ARG A 215 6.98 15.17 6.72
C ARG A 215 8.37 15.11 6.13
N TRP A 216 9.39 15.14 6.96
CA TRP A 216 10.78 15.00 6.53
C TRP A 216 11.66 14.35 7.59
N ALA A 217 12.72 13.69 7.12
CA ALA A 217 13.72 13.11 8.00
C ALA A 217 14.62 14.21 8.60
N ASN A 218 14.78 14.19 9.92
CA ASN A 218 15.71 15.00 10.69
C ASN A 218 16.58 14.10 11.59
N GLY A 219 17.68 13.58 11.03
CA GLY A 219 18.52 12.60 11.70
C GLY A 219 17.76 11.29 11.89
N ASP A 220 17.69 10.80 13.14
CA ASP A 220 17.01 9.55 13.50
C ASP A 220 15.50 9.73 13.78
N ARG A 221 14.93 10.91 13.48
CA ARG A 221 13.52 11.24 13.75
C ARG A 221 12.89 11.88 12.53
N ASP A 222 11.59 11.65 12.37
CA ASP A 222 10.78 12.44 11.45
C ASP A 222 10.20 13.66 12.16
N GLU A 223 10.23 14.80 11.46
CA GLU A 223 9.47 15.99 11.79
C GLU A 223 8.32 16.15 10.79
N ALA A 224 7.24 16.79 11.24
CA ALA A 224 6.08 17.04 10.40
C ALA A 224 5.41 18.38 10.74
N VAL A 225 4.82 19.01 9.73
CA VAL A 225 3.90 20.14 9.86
C VAL A 225 2.61 19.75 9.14
N THR A 226 1.48 20.01 9.77
CA THR A 226 0.16 19.65 9.27
C THR A 226 -0.66 20.92 9.12
N ASP A 227 -1.48 20.98 8.07
CA ASP A 227 -2.43 22.07 7.89
C ASP A 227 -3.38 22.20 9.10
N GLU A 228 -3.80 23.43 9.41
CA GLU A 228 -4.75 23.71 10.49
C GLU A 228 -6.21 23.51 10.04
N SER A 229 -6.49 22.46 9.26
CA SER A 229 -7.86 22.18 8.79
C SER A 229 -8.77 21.83 9.98
N ASP A 230 -9.96 22.44 10.04
CA ASP A 230 -10.99 22.23 11.07
C ASP A 230 -11.81 20.93 10.84
N GLY A 231 -11.38 20.05 9.92
CA GLY A 231 -12.06 18.81 9.57
C GLY A 231 -12.07 17.81 10.73
N ALA A 232 -13.26 17.31 11.09
CA ALA A 232 -13.38 16.23 12.07
C ALA A 232 -12.88 14.92 11.46
N VAL A 233 -11.62 14.56 11.74
CA VAL A 233 -11.08 13.24 11.38
C VAL A 233 -11.55 12.17 12.37
N PRO A 234 -11.83 10.93 11.91
CA PRO A 234 -12.15 9.81 12.79
C PRO A 234 -11.06 9.56 13.84
N ASN A 235 -11.45 9.24 15.08
CA ASN A 235 -10.51 8.91 16.16
C ASN A 235 -10.06 7.43 16.07
N ARG A 236 -9.41 7.08 14.97
CA ARG A 236 -8.83 5.76 14.68
C ARG A 236 -7.62 5.93 13.75
N HIS A 237 -6.90 4.85 13.47
CA HIS A 237 -5.84 4.89 12.46
C HIS A 237 -6.44 5.06 11.05
N PRO A 238 -5.78 5.84 10.17
CA PRO A 238 -6.14 5.88 8.76
C PRO A 238 -5.87 4.54 8.08
N ASP A 239 -6.58 4.29 7.00
CA ASP A 239 -6.52 3.05 6.21
C ASP A 239 -5.49 3.12 5.09
N ALA A 240 -5.18 4.33 4.61
CA ALA A 240 -4.09 4.57 3.69
C ALA A 240 -3.47 5.96 3.90
N ARG A 241 -2.20 6.09 3.52
CA ARG A 241 -1.47 7.37 3.51
C ARG A 241 -0.50 7.40 2.33
N PRO A 242 -0.85 8.03 1.20
CA PRO A 242 0.13 8.39 0.17
C PRO A 242 1.29 9.20 0.77
N GLN A 243 2.51 8.92 0.30
CA GLN A 243 3.78 9.54 0.72
C GLN A 243 4.54 10.02 -0.51
N MET A 244 4.05 11.08 -1.15
CA MET A 244 4.61 11.58 -2.42
C MET A 244 5.61 12.70 -2.17
N PHE A 245 6.59 12.87 -3.06
CA PHE A 245 7.57 13.96 -2.95
C PHE A 245 7.86 14.55 -4.33
N GLY A 246 7.88 15.89 -4.43
CA GLY A 246 7.79 16.61 -5.70
C GLY A 246 8.76 16.17 -6.79
N ARG A 247 10.01 15.80 -6.45
CA ARG A 247 11.01 15.37 -7.45
C ARG A 247 10.70 14.03 -8.14
N ALA A 248 9.81 13.20 -7.60
CA ALA A 248 9.45 11.90 -8.17
C ALA A 248 8.23 11.96 -9.11
N TYR A 249 7.47 13.05 -9.08
CA TYR A 249 6.19 13.14 -9.76
C TYR A 249 6.12 14.40 -10.63
N GLN A 250 5.53 14.25 -11.81
CA GLN A 250 5.24 15.35 -12.72
C GLN A 250 3.83 15.09 -13.28
N PHE A 251 2.99 16.11 -13.23
CA PHE A 251 1.62 16.07 -13.72
C PHE A 251 1.20 17.47 -14.15
N ASP A 252 0.47 17.57 -15.25
CA ASP A 252 0.11 18.87 -15.85
C ASP A 252 -1.20 19.41 -15.26
N ASP A 253 -2.10 18.53 -14.85
CA ASP A 253 -3.40 18.86 -14.29
C ASP A 253 -3.83 17.91 -13.14
N LEU A 254 -5.03 18.12 -12.63
CA LEU A 254 -5.59 17.36 -11.50
C LEU A 254 -5.85 15.89 -11.86
N GLU A 255 -6.11 15.60 -13.13
CA GLU A 255 -6.41 14.26 -13.61
C GLU A 255 -5.13 13.42 -13.76
N ASP A 256 -4.06 14.02 -14.28
CA ASP A 256 -2.72 13.42 -14.26
C ASP A 256 -2.23 13.17 -12.82
N PHE A 257 -2.57 14.08 -11.90
CA PHE A 257 -2.30 13.89 -10.47
C PHE A 257 -3.08 12.70 -9.91
N ARG A 258 -4.36 12.53 -10.26
CA ARG A 258 -5.14 11.35 -9.88
C ARG A 258 -4.48 10.06 -10.35
N HIS A 259 -4.02 10.00 -11.61
CA HIS A 259 -3.30 8.81 -12.11
C HIS A 259 -2.04 8.56 -11.29
N SER A 260 -1.26 9.60 -11.01
CA SER A 260 -0.03 9.50 -10.23
C SER A 260 -0.28 9.05 -8.79
N LEU A 261 -1.37 9.51 -8.17
CA LEU A 261 -1.76 9.16 -6.81
C LEU A 261 -2.21 7.69 -6.73
N VAL A 262 -3.08 7.24 -7.64
CA VAL A 262 -3.53 5.83 -7.72
C VAL A 262 -2.33 4.92 -7.98
N ARG A 263 -1.44 5.32 -8.89
CA ARG A 263 -0.19 4.60 -9.18
C ARG A 263 0.69 4.45 -7.94
N HIS A 264 0.84 5.53 -7.18
CA HIS A 264 1.65 5.54 -5.97
C HIS A 264 1.09 4.58 -4.91
N LEU A 265 -0.24 4.59 -4.69
CA LEU A 265 -0.88 3.66 -3.78
C LEU A 265 -0.69 2.20 -4.23
N CYS A 266 -0.80 1.92 -5.53
CA CYS A 266 -0.51 0.59 -6.06
C CYS A 266 0.97 0.19 -5.85
N CYS A 267 1.91 1.15 -5.91
CA CYS A 267 3.32 0.91 -5.56
C CYS A 267 3.48 0.62 -4.05
N GLN A 268 2.68 1.23 -3.19
CA GLN A 268 2.64 0.90 -1.76
C GLN A 268 2.07 -0.50 -1.51
N VAL A 269 1.03 -0.92 -2.25
CA VAL A 269 0.52 -2.30 -2.21
C VAL A 269 1.61 -3.29 -2.60
N ARG A 270 2.31 -3.07 -3.71
CA ARG A 270 3.47 -3.88 -4.11
C ARG A 270 4.50 -4.00 -2.99
N ASP A 271 4.86 -2.87 -2.40
CA ASP A 271 5.86 -2.80 -1.34
C ASP A 271 5.47 -3.64 -0.10
N CYS A 272 4.17 -3.73 0.22
CA CYS A 272 3.68 -4.63 1.26
C CYS A 272 4.09 -6.08 0.96
N TYR A 273 3.78 -6.60 -0.22
CA TYR A 273 4.09 -7.99 -0.61
C TYR A 273 5.60 -8.24 -0.68
N ILE A 274 6.36 -7.35 -1.33
CA ILE A 274 7.81 -7.48 -1.47
C ILE A 274 8.50 -7.54 -0.10
N THR A 275 8.05 -6.74 0.85
CA THR A 275 8.61 -6.74 2.22
C THR A 275 8.08 -7.86 3.11
N MET A 276 7.08 -8.62 2.66
CA MET A 276 6.68 -9.91 3.25
C MET A 276 7.47 -11.09 2.69
N GLY A 277 8.32 -10.90 1.69
CA GLY A 277 9.07 -12.00 1.09
C GLY A 277 8.28 -12.81 0.06
N ILE A 278 7.19 -12.27 -0.47
CA ILE A 278 6.35 -12.90 -1.49
C ILE A 278 6.12 -11.95 -2.66
N ALA A 279 5.66 -12.51 -3.79
CA ALA A 279 5.30 -11.72 -4.93
C ALA A 279 4.05 -10.90 -4.66
N PRO A 280 3.96 -9.70 -5.25
CA PRO A 280 2.68 -9.05 -5.42
C PRO A 280 1.82 -9.86 -6.41
N PRO A 281 0.47 -9.77 -6.31
CA PRO A 281 -0.43 -10.16 -7.39
C PRO A 281 0.05 -9.56 -8.72
N GLU A 282 -0.09 -10.30 -9.83
CA GLU A 282 0.47 -9.91 -11.13
C GLU A 282 0.09 -8.49 -11.53
N ASP A 283 -1.18 -8.13 -11.31
CA ASP A 283 -1.74 -6.84 -11.66
C ASP A 283 -1.03 -5.69 -10.94
N VAL A 284 -0.56 -5.88 -9.71
CA VAL A 284 0.09 -4.82 -8.90
C VAL A 284 1.63 -4.87 -8.98
N ARG A 285 2.21 -5.62 -9.93
CA ARG A 285 3.67 -5.66 -10.19
C ARG A 285 4.17 -4.45 -10.97
N ILE A 286 3.90 -3.27 -10.44
CA ILE A 286 4.22 -2.00 -11.08
C ILE A 286 5.53 -1.42 -10.52
N GLN A 287 6.35 -0.76 -11.33
CA GLN A 287 7.57 -0.09 -10.85
C GLN A 287 7.33 1.37 -10.47
N GLY A 288 8.04 1.93 -9.49
CA GLY A 288 7.92 3.33 -9.10
C GLY A 288 7.89 3.54 -7.59
N PRO A 289 8.01 4.79 -7.11
CA PRO A 289 8.09 5.07 -5.69
C PRO A 289 6.80 4.68 -4.95
N GLY A 290 6.94 3.85 -3.92
CA GLY A 290 5.89 3.48 -2.97
C GLY A 290 6.21 4.05 -1.58
N PHE A 291 6.34 3.21 -0.56
CA PHE A 291 6.66 3.69 0.79
C PHE A 291 8.03 4.39 0.83
N TYR A 292 8.09 5.55 1.49
CA TYR A 292 9.30 6.36 1.56
C TYR A 292 10.50 5.58 2.14
N ASP A 293 10.27 4.84 3.23
CA ASP A 293 11.32 4.07 3.90
C ASP A 293 11.86 2.94 3.01
N HIS A 294 11.02 2.38 2.13
CA HIS A 294 11.40 1.26 1.28
C HIS A 294 12.27 1.69 0.09
N ILE A 295 12.11 2.93 -0.38
CA ILE A 295 12.99 3.51 -1.41
C ILE A 295 14.45 3.44 -0.95
N GLY A 296 14.71 3.83 0.31
CA GLY A 296 16.05 3.76 0.89
C GLY A 296 16.57 2.32 0.99
N TRP A 297 15.70 1.36 1.29
CA TRP A 297 16.08 -0.05 1.33
C TRP A 297 16.45 -0.59 -0.05
N TYR A 298 15.62 -0.33 -1.06
CA TYR A 298 15.85 -0.78 -2.43
C TYR A 298 17.14 -0.21 -3.01
N SER A 299 17.42 1.08 -2.79
CA SER A 299 18.62 1.70 -3.38
C SER A 299 19.95 1.32 -2.70
N ASN A 300 19.94 0.88 -1.44
CA ASN A 300 21.16 0.77 -0.63
C ASN A 300 21.53 -0.67 -0.25
N HIS A 301 20.67 -1.65 -0.51
CA HIS A 301 20.86 -3.03 -0.06
C HIS A 301 20.63 -4.00 -1.23
N ASP A 302 21.65 -4.81 -1.55
CA ASP A 302 21.66 -5.79 -2.64
C ASP A 302 20.59 -6.90 -2.50
N PHE A 303 19.88 -6.91 -1.37
CA PHE A 303 18.82 -7.85 -1.05
C PHE A 303 17.58 -7.69 -1.93
N TYR A 304 17.19 -6.45 -2.25
CA TYR A 304 16.02 -6.15 -3.08
C TYR A 304 16.46 -5.62 -4.44
N GLN A 305 15.64 -5.86 -5.47
CA GLN A 305 15.79 -5.14 -6.74
C GLN A 305 15.24 -3.72 -6.63
N ASP A 306 15.57 -2.86 -7.59
CA ASP A 306 15.17 -1.46 -7.63
C ASP A 306 13.69 -1.28 -8.05
N TYR A 307 12.75 -1.88 -7.31
CA TYR A 307 11.30 -1.80 -7.60
C TYR A 307 10.77 -0.35 -7.65
N HIS A 308 11.45 0.57 -6.94
CA HIS A 308 11.10 1.99 -6.93
C HIS A 308 11.49 2.75 -8.21
N ASP A 309 12.43 2.23 -9.01
CA ASP A 309 12.93 2.90 -10.21
C ASP A 309 12.13 2.42 -11.43
N PRO A 310 11.37 3.31 -12.12
CA PRO A 310 10.64 2.98 -13.34
C PRO A 310 11.53 2.53 -14.52
N GLN A 311 12.84 2.70 -14.44
CA GLN A 311 13.80 2.33 -15.49
C GLN A 311 14.64 1.09 -15.13
N ALA A 312 14.50 0.56 -13.92
CA ALA A 312 15.19 -0.66 -13.53
C ALA A 312 14.67 -1.87 -14.32
N THR A 313 15.55 -2.82 -14.60
CA THR A 313 15.13 -4.13 -15.13
C THR A 313 14.87 -5.06 -13.97
N ILE A 314 13.59 -5.36 -13.70
CA ILE A 314 13.20 -6.33 -12.68
C ILE A 314 13.21 -7.73 -13.29
N THR A 315 13.90 -8.64 -12.62
CA THR A 315 14.11 -10.03 -13.08
C THR A 315 13.45 -11.07 -12.17
N ASP A 316 13.04 -10.67 -10.97
CA ASP A 316 12.44 -11.53 -9.96
C ASP A 316 11.44 -10.71 -9.14
N TRP A 317 10.20 -11.17 -9.09
CA TRP A 317 9.16 -10.61 -8.24
C TRP A 317 8.92 -11.45 -7.00
N GLN A 318 9.80 -12.43 -6.70
CA GLN A 318 9.69 -13.40 -5.62
C GLN A 318 8.63 -14.49 -5.89
N GLU A 319 8.33 -14.77 -7.16
CA GLU A 319 7.30 -15.75 -7.54
C GLU A 319 7.60 -17.14 -6.99
N GLN A 320 8.87 -17.56 -7.02
CA GLN A 320 9.30 -18.87 -6.50
C GLN A 320 9.08 -19.03 -4.99
N HIS A 321 8.88 -17.92 -4.28
CA HIS A 321 8.72 -17.87 -2.83
C HIS A 321 7.28 -17.63 -2.40
N THR A 322 6.35 -17.53 -3.35
CA THR A 322 4.95 -17.17 -3.08
C THR A 322 4.09 -18.42 -2.90
N PRO A 323 3.38 -18.58 -1.77
CA PRO A 323 2.40 -19.64 -1.59
C PRO A 323 1.26 -19.56 -2.62
N ASP A 324 0.70 -20.71 -3.03
CA ASP A 324 -0.43 -20.76 -3.97
C ASP A 324 -1.70 -20.08 -3.42
N ASP A 325 -1.86 -20.06 -2.09
CA ASP A 325 -2.98 -19.47 -1.37
C ASP A 325 -2.70 -18.05 -0.84
N ALA A 326 -1.58 -17.42 -1.23
CA ALA A 326 -1.13 -16.14 -0.69
C ALA A 326 -2.15 -14.99 -0.86
N TYR A 327 -3.02 -15.08 -1.86
CA TYR A 327 -4.02 -14.05 -2.17
C TYR A 327 -5.45 -14.47 -1.84
N ASP A 328 -5.64 -15.65 -1.24
CA ASP A 328 -6.97 -16.15 -0.88
C ASP A 328 -7.63 -15.21 0.16
N LEU A 329 -8.89 -14.87 -0.12
CA LEU A 329 -9.74 -14.02 0.72
C LEU A 329 -10.78 -14.85 1.49
N SER A 330 -10.90 -16.16 1.22
CA SER A 330 -11.92 -17.02 1.81
C SER A 330 -11.92 -17.00 3.34
N GLY A 331 -10.74 -16.98 3.96
CA GLY A 331 -10.58 -16.91 5.40
C GLY A 331 -11.15 -15.63 6.02
N LEU A 332 -11.01 -14.48 5.35
CA LEU A 332 -11.62 -13.22 5.78
C LEU A 332 -13.14 -13.31 5.72
N LEU A 333 -13.67 -13.82 4.61
CA LEU A 333 -15.11 -13.92 4.38
C LEU A 333 -15.80 -14.93 5.31
N GLU A 334 -15.11 -16.02 5.68
CA GLU A 334 -15.64 -17.04 6.60
C GLU A 334 -15.56 -16.62 8.08
N SER A 335 -14.69 -15.67 8.42
CA SER A 335 -14.47 -15.21 9.81
C SER A 335 -15.50 -14.18 10.31
N ALA A 336 -16.36 -13.68 9.43
CA ALA A 336 -17.35 -12.62 9.68
C ALA A 336 -18.64 -13.08 10.40
#